data_AF-A0ABD2LSZ3-F1
#
_entry.id   AF-A0ABD2LSZ3-F1
#
_cell.length_a   1.000
_cell.length_b   1.000
_cell.length_c   1.000
_cell.angle_alpha   90.00
_cell.angle_beta   90.00
_cell.angle_gamma   90.00
#
_symmetry.space_group_name_H-M   'P 1'
#
loop_
_entity.id
_entity.type
_entity.pdbx_description
1 polymer ?
#
loop_
_entity_poly.entity_id
_entity_poly.type
_entity_poly.pdbx_seq_one_letter_code
_entity_poly.pdbx_strand_id
1 'polypeptide(L)'
;MMPKNICHLDGIVRNFLLLDSAFYSFIGIILFIAPHHVAQLIMKRQHTDGVHWHLLRCIGSQFLATSCFTWRCCSSTALSSTKSTCLLLRLINNVLTAFVFAHTQAMNAEYVETLIICPFVWLFIANSAVCLLLLFVNGWPKIEKFGTTNNWGNIFCQLDSAMAILIGFGWAFAPLWLLRNQVLVQLDPSHQFCGQIIGVNFLSSYMISSYAFNYGCREGFKLAAETRAFMIVCINLAQFWSQFIYHAHWSNKHMAGISVFITWASISIIYRIYLLFAGENENVPNMEVPAARVVQNGTTVLTNGNVTHYYKKRT
;
A
#
# COMPACT_ATOMS: atom_id res chain seq x y z
N MET A 1 5.90 -19.34 -27.73
CA MET A 1 6.07 -17.92 -28.13
C MET A 1 4.89 -17.14 -27.59
N MET A 2 5.09 -16.24 -26.62
CA MET A 2 4.04 -15.28 -26.28
C MET A 2 3.88 -14.28 -27.44
N PRO A 3 2.66 -13.88 -27.82
CA PRO A 3 2.46 -12.92 -28.89
C PRO A 3 3.12 -11.59 -28.53
N LYS A 4 3.88 -11.00 -29.48
CA LYS A 4 4.67 -9.77 -29.31
C LYS A 4 3.90 -8.62 -28.64
N ASN A 5 2.59 -8.53 -28.85
CA ASN A 5 1.72 -7.49 -28.28
C ASN A 5 1.59 -7.57 -26.75
N ILE A 6 1.63 -8.76 -26.14
CA ILE A 6 1.54 -8.93 -24.69
C ILE A 6 2.83 -8.46 -24.00
N CYS A 7 3.99 -8.67 -24.63
CA CYS A 7 5.29 -8.27 -24.09
C CYS A 7 5.48 -6.74 -24.06
N HIS A 8 4.96 -6.03 -25.06
CA HIS A 8 5.02 -4.56 -25.11
C HIS A 8 4.14 -3.92 -24.01
N LEU A 9 2.98 -4.52 -23.76
CA LEU A 9 2.00 -4.03 -22.79
C LEU A 9 2.47 -4.18 -21.34
N ASP A 10 3.07 -5.33 -21.03
CA ASP A 10 3.70 -5.58 -19.72
C ASP A 10 4.85 -4.60 -19.45
N GLY A 11 5.61 -4.26 -20.50
CA GLY A 11 6.67 -3.25 -20.44
C GLY A 11 6.16 -1.86 -20.07
N ILE A 12 5.02 -1.43 -20.62
CA ILE A 12 4.40 -0.14 -20.30
C ILE A 12 3.99 -0.08 -18.82
N VAL A 13 3.25 -1.10 -18.35
CA VAL A 13 2.79 -1.17 -16.94
C VAL A 13 3.98 -1.16 -15.98
N ARG A 14 5.01 -1.96 -16.29
CA ARG A 14 6.23 -2.01 -15.48
C ARG A 14 6.92 -0.65 -15.42
N ASN A 15 7.11 0.01 -16.57
CA ASN A 15 7.78 1.30 -16.62
C ASN A 15 6.99 2.38 -15.86
N PHE A 16 5.66 2.38 -15.98
CA PHE A 16 4.79 3.25 -15.21
C PHE A 16 4.97 3.03 -13.71
N LEU A 17 4.88 1.78 -13.23
CA LEU A 17 5.02 1.47 -11.80
C LEU A 17 6.43 1.76 -11.26
N LEU A 18 7.48 1.62 -12.08
CA LEU A 18 8.84 2.03 -11.71
C LEU A 18 8.96 3.54 -11.55
N LEU A 19 8.40 4.31 -12.48
CA LEU A 19 8.38 5.78 -12.41
C LEU A 19 7.56 6.26 -11.20
N ASP A 20 6.36 5.70 -11.02
CA ASP A 20 5.49 5.95 -9.87
C ASP A 20 6.23 5.67 -8.56
N SER A 21 6.89 4.52 -8.45
CA SER A 21 7.70 4.19 -7.28
C SER A 21 8.83 5.19 -7.05
N ALA A 22 9.56 5.61 -8.09
CA ALA A 22 10.64 6.58 -7.93
C ALA A 22 10.10 7.93 -7.43
N PHE A 23 8.98 8.38 -8.00
CA PHE A 23 8.33 9.64 -7.64
C PHE A 23 7.79 9.62 -6.19
N TYR A 24 7.08 8.57 -5.79
CA TYR A 24 6.58 8.43 -4.43
C TYR A 24 7.72 8.25 -3.41
N SER A 25 8.81 7.57 -3.76
CA SER A 25 10.01 7.53 -2.92
C SER A 25 10.60 8.92 -2.73
N PHE A 26 10.73 9.71 -3.80
CA PHE A 26 11.26 11.07 -3.73
C PHE A 26 10.40 11.96 -2.82
N ILE A 27 9.08 11.99 -3.04
CA ILE A 27 8.15 12.74 -2.18
C ILE A 27 8.22 12.23 -0.74
N GLY A 28 8.24 10.91 -0.55
CA GLY A 28 8.32 10.29 0.75
C GLY A 28 9.56 10.70 1.54
N ILE A 29 10.72 10.74 0.88
CA ILE A 29 11.99 11.23 1.47
C ILE A 29 11.85 12.70 1.89
N ILE A 30 11.34 13.56 1.01
CA ILE A 30 11.18 15.00 1.30
C ILE A 30 10.24 15.21 2.50
N LEU A 31 9.09 14.54 2.50
CA LEU A 31 8.12 14.60 3.61
C LEU A 31 8.71 14.09 4.92
N PHE A 32 9.60 13.08 4.87
CA PHE A 32 10.21 12.52 6.06
C PHE A 32 11.34 13.40 6.63
N ILE A 33 12.22 13.91 5.77
CA ILE A 33 13.44 14.63 6.17
C ILE A 33 13.14 16.12 6.38
N ALA A 34 12.38 16.74 5.49
CA ALA A 34 12.13 18.18 5.45
C ALA A 34 10.64 18.55 5.54
N PRO A 35 9.87 18.00 6.52
CA PRO A 35 8.43 18.23 6.59
C PRO A 35 8.07 19.70 6.85
N HIS A 36 8.94 20.47 7.51
CA HIS A 36 8.68 21.88 7.83
C HIS A 36 8.63 22.75 6.57
N HIS A 37 9.54 22.53 5.60
CA HIS A 37 9.50 23.22 4.31
C HIS A 37 8.23 22.86 3.52
N VAL A 38 7.84 21.59 3.53
CA VAL A 38 6.59 21.16 2.87
C VAL A 38 5.38 21.77 3.54
N ALA A 39 5.34 21.79 4.88
CA ALA A 39 4.25 22.39 5.64
C ALA A 39 4.09 23.89 5.31
N GLN A 40 5.20 24.63 5.31
CA GLN A 40 5.21 26.06 4.96
C GLN A 40 4.79 26.32 3.51
N LEU A 41 5.09 25.39 2.61
CA LEU A 41 4.68 25.49 1.23
C LEU A 41 3.16 25.27 1.07
N ILE A 42 2.58 24.28 1.74
CA ILE A 42 1.18 23.89 1.50
C ILE A 42 0.17 24.57 2.43
N MET A 43 0.61 25.13 3.56
CA MET A 43 -0.27 25.69 4.60
C MET A 43 -0.17 27.21 4.65
N LYS A 44 -1.32 27.88 4.74
CA LYS A 44 -1.42 29.34 4.96
C LYS A 44 -1.19 29.70 6.43
N ARG A 45 -0.06 29.27 6.99
CA ARG A 45 0.33 29.55 8.37
C ARG A 45 1.71 30.18 8.39
N GLN A 46 1.86 31.26 9.15
CA GLN A 46 3.16 31.89 9.40
C GLN A 46 4.14 30.91 10.07
N HIS A 47 3.64 30.09 11.00
CA HIS A 47 4.42 29.06 11.68
C HIS A 47 3.65 27.75 11.77
N THR A 48 4.19 26.73 11.13
CA THR A 48 3.78 25.34 11.30
C THR A 48 4.42 24.76 12.56
N ASP A 49 3.73 23.86 13.25
CA ASP A 49 4.20 23.28 14.52
C ASP A 49 4.73 21.84 14.35
N GLY A 50 5.21 21.28 15.46
CA GLY A 50 5.75 19.92 15.50
C GLY A 50 4.72 18.82 15.24
N VAL A 51 3.42 19.11 15.36
CA VAL A 51 2.37 18.14 15.04
C VAL A 51 2.22 18.05 13.53
N HIS A 52 2.18 19.17 12.82
CA HIS A 52 2.21 19.17 11.34
C HIS A 52 3.42 18.39 10.81
N TRP A 53 4.61 18.65 11.37
CA TRP A 53 5.82 17.99 10.91
C TRP A 53 5.81 16.50 11.19
N HIS A 54 5.25 16.08 12.32
CA HIS A 54 5.04 14.68 12.63
C HIS A 54 4.11 14.00 11.62
N LEU A 55 2.93 14.58 11.38
CA LEU A 55 1.93 14.01 10.46
C LEU A 55 2.49 13.88 9.04
N LEU A 56 3.23 14.88 8.56
CA LEU A 56 3.88 14.83 7.24
C LEU A 56 4.94 13.72 7.16
N ARG A 57 5.72 13.47 8.23
CA ARG A 57 6.64 12.32 8.26
C ARG A 57 5.91 10.99 8.21
N CYS A 58 4.75 10.88 8.86
CA CYS A 58 3.93 9.67 8.78
C CYS A 58 3.43 9.43 7.34
N ILE A 59 2.97 10.49 6.64
CA ILE A 59 2.60 10.42 5.22
C ILE A 59 3.82 9.99 4.38
N GLY A 60 4.98 10.61 4.61
CA GLY A 60 6.22 10.26 3.92
C GLY A 60 6.62 8.79 4.12
N SER A 61 6.45 8.28 5.34
CA SER A 61 6.70 6.86 5.68
C SER A 61 5.78 5.91 4.89
N GLN A 62 4.50 6.25 4.74
CA GLN A 62 3.55 5.47 3.96
C GLN A 62 3.91 5.49 2.46
N PHE A 63 4.35 6.64 1.95
CA PHE A 63 4.80 6.76 0.56
C PHE A 63 6.06 5.93 0.30
N LEU A 64 7.05 5.97 1.20
CA LEU A 64 8.26 5.15 1.11
C LEU A 64 7.97 3.65 1.15
N ALA A 65 7.07 3.22 2.03
CA ALA A 65 6.74 1.81 2.13
C ALA A 65 5.98 1.30 0.90
N THR A 66 4.99 2.06 0.43
CA THR A 66 4.22 1.69 -0.76
C THR A 66 5.04 1.78 -2.04
N SER A 67 6.01 2.70 -2.14
CA SER A 67 6.95 2.74 -3.26
C SER A 67 7.88 1.54 -3.24
N CYS A 68 8.49 1.21 -2.08
CA CYS A 68 9.34 0.01 -1.95
C CYS A 68 8.58 -1.26 -2.34
N PHE A 69 7.33 -1.40 -1.89
CA PHE A 69 6.44 -2.48 -2.30
C PHE A 69 6.24 -2.52 -3.82
N THR A 70 5.88 -1.37 -4.42
CA THR A 70 5.63 -1.25 -5.86
C THR A 70 6.88 -1.62 -6.67
N TRP A 71 8.04 -1.07 -6.29
CA TRP A 71 9.32 -1.38 -6.93
C TRP A 71 9.65 -2.87 -6.92
N ARG A 72 9.46 -3.55 -5.79
CA ARG A 72 9.67 -5.01 -5.69
C ARG A 72 8.70 -5.81 -6.55
N CYS A 73 7.51 -5.28 -6.80
CA CYS A 73 6.51 -5.86 -7.68
C CYS A 73 6.75 -5.59 -9.18
N CYS A 74 7.73 -4.75 -9.54
CA CYS A 74 8.05 -4.39 -10.92
C CYS A 74 9.05 -5.33 -11.62
N SER A 75 9.45 -6.46 -11.00
CA SER A 75 10.33 -7.42 -11.66
C SER A 75 9.74 -7.92 -12.99
N SER A 76 10.60 -8.22 -13.98
CA SER A 76 10.19 -8.89 -15.22
C SER A 76 9.59 -10.28 -14.97
N THR A 77 9.90 -10.89 -13.84
CA THR A 77 9.35 -12.18 -13.39
C THR A 77 8.10 -12.05 -12.52
N ALA A 78 7.68 -10.83 -12.17
CA ALA A 78 6.50 -10.61 -11.35
C ALA A 78 5.22 -10.95 -12.13
N LEU A 79 4.29 -11.65 -11.47
CA LEU A 79 2.99 -11.96 -12.05
C LEU A 79 2.22 -10.68 -12.38
N SER A 80 1.44 -10.75 -13.47
CA SER A 80 0.56 -9.66 -13.89
C SER A 80 -0.44 -9.25 -12.78
N SER A 81 -0.93 -10.20 -11.97
CA SER A 81 -1.79 -9.95 -10.81
C SER A 81 -1.14 -9.08 -9.73
N THR A 82 0.18 -9.21 -9.51
CA THR A 82 0.94 -8.37 -8.58
C THR A 82 0.96 -6.92 -9.08
N LYS A 83 1.21 -6.72 -10.37
CA LYS A 83 1.22 -5.39 -10.99
C LYS A 83 -0.17 -4.74 -10.95
N SER A 84 -1.22 -5.51 -11.23
CA SER A 84 -2.61 -5.04 -11.07
C SER A 84 -2.94 -4.64 -9.64
N THR A 85 -2.41 -5.35 -8.65
CA THR A 85 -2.60 -4.98 -7.24
C THR A 85 -1.94 -3.64 -6.93
N CYS A 86 -0.74 -3.39 -7.45
CA CYS A 86 -0.06 -2.10 -7.29
C CYS A 86 -0.87 -0.97 -7.95
N LEU A 87 -1.37 -1.21 -9.17
CA LEU A 87 -2.24 -0.25 -9.86
C LEU A 87 -3.54 0.02 -9.09
N LEU A 88 -4.16 -1.00 -8.51
CA LEU A 88 -5.40 -0.86 -7.74
C LEU A 88 -5.16 -0.13 -6.41
N LEU A 89 -4.06 -0.45 -5.71
CA LEU A 89 -3.62 0.30 -4.53
C LEU A 89 -3.46 1.78 -4.86
N ARG A 90 -2.76 2.10 -5.95
CA ARG A 90 -2.55 3.48 -6.40
C ARG A 90 -3.86 4.15 -6.82
N LEU A 91 -4.72 3.46 -7.56
CA LEU A 91 -6.02 3.98 -7.96
C LEU A 91 -6.86 4.40 -6.75
N ILE A 92 -7.03 3.50 -5.77
CA ILE A 92 -7.81 3.78 -4.55
C ILE A 92 -7.18 4.95 -3.80
N ASN A 93 -5.86 4.93 -3.62
CA ASN A 93 -5.16 5.98 -2.90
C ASN A 93 -5.31 7.36 -3.57
N ASN A 94 -5.11 7.42 -4.89
CA ASN A 94 -5.19 8.64 -5.66
C ASN A 94 -6.61 9.22 -5.62
N VAL A 95 -7.64 8.39 -5.80
CA VAL A 95 -9.04 8.84 -5.75
C VAL A 95 -9.37 9.42 -4.38
N LEU A 96 -9.08 8.69 -3.30
CA LEU A 96 -9.36 9.16 -1.95
C LEU A 96 -8.56 10.42 -1.59
N THR A 97 -7.30 10.48 -2.00
CA THR A 97 -6.44 11.66 -1.80
C THR A 97 -6.97 12.87 -2.56
N ALA A 98 -7.40 12.70 -3.82
CA ALA A 98 -8.02 13.78 -4.61
C ALA A 98 -9.26 14.34 -3.89
N PHE A 99 -10.09 13.45 -3.32
CA PHE A 99 -11.24 13.88 -2.52
C PHE A 99 -10.83 14.69 -1.29
N VAL A 100 -9.81 14.27 -0.54
CA VAL A 100 -9.33 15.03 0.63
C VAL A 100 -8.80 16.40 0.22
N PHE A 101 -8.01 16.50 -0.86
CA PHE A 101 -7.50 17.78 -1.36
C PHE A 101 -8.64 18.69 -1.83
N ALA A 102 -9.58 18.17 -2.63
CA ALA A 102 -10.71 18.95 -3.15
C ALA A 102 -11.65 19.41 -2.02
N HIS A 103 -11.93 18.53 -1.05
CA HIS A 103 -12.73 18.86 0.13
C HIS A 103 -12.05 19.96 0.96
N THR A 104 -10.74 19.83 1.21
CA THR A 104 -9.98 20.84 1.98
C THR A 104 -9.95 22.17 1.25
N GLN A 105 -9.76 22.17 -0.06
CA GLN A 105 -9.84 23.37 -0.89
C GLN A 105 -11.22 24.03 -0.83
N ALA A 106 -12.30 23.24 -0.80
CA ALA A 106 -13.66 23.78 -0.79
C ALA A 106 -14.09 24.30 0.59
N MET A 107 -13.73 23.60 1.66
CA MET A 107 -14.24 23.86 3.01
C MET A 107 -13.28 24.64 3.91
N ASN A 108 -11.98 24.63 3.60
CA ASN A 108 -10.92 25.16 4.48
C ASN A 108 -9.82 25.88 3.66
N ALA A 109 -10.19 26.62 2.62
CA ALA A 109 -9.28 27.30 1.69
C ALA A 109 -8.34 28.31 2.37
N GLU A 110 -8.73 28.83 3.52
CA GLU A 110 -7.99 29.77 4.35
C GLU A 110 -6.82 29.12 5.09
N TYR A 111 -6.81 27.79 5.25
CA TYR A 111 -5.74 27.05 5.93
C TYR A 111 -4.70 26.45 4.98
N VAL A 112 -4.97 26.41 3.68
CA VAL A 112 -4.09 25.78 2.67
C VAL A 112 -3.83 26.68 1.47
N GLU A 113 -2.66 26.50 0.85
CA GLU A 113 -2.26 27.22 -0.35
C GLU A 113 -3.00 26.68 -1.57
N THR A 114 -4.15 27.29 -1.88
CA THR A 114 -5.06 26.87 -2.94
C THR A 114 -4.38 26.77 -4.32
N LEU A 115 -3.45 27.69 -4.61
CA LEU A 115 -2.67 27.67 -5.86
C LEU A 115 -1.79 26.42 -5.99
N ILE A 116 -1.43 25.80 -4.88
CA ILE A 116 -0.61 24.60 -4.81
C ILE A 116 -1.49 23.35 -4.74
N ILE A 117 -2.51 23.36 -3.88
CA ILE A 117 -3.47 22.25 -3.69
C ILE A 117 -4.23 21.92 -4.98
N CYS A 118 -4.67 22.92 -5.73
CA CYS A 118 -5.50 22.73 -6.93
C CYS A 118 -4.81 21.87 -8.01
N PRO A 119 -3.55 22.14 -8.40
CA PRO A 119 -2.78 21.24 -9.25
C PRO A 119 -2.69 19.79 -8.74
N PHE A 120 -2.54 19.59 -7.43
CA PHE A 120 -2.48 18.24 -6.86
C PHE A 120 -3.80 17.48 -7.00
N VAL A 121 -4.96 18.13 -6.85
CA VAL A 121 -6.28 17.50 -7.11
C VAL A 121 -6.31 16.90 -8.51
N TRP A 122 -5.96 17.71 -9.51
CA TRP A 122 -5.97 17.27 -10.91
C TRP A 122 -4.90 16.23 -11.20
N LEU A 123 -3.73 16.33 -10.59
CA LEU A 123 -2.68 15.32 -10.70
C LEU A 123 -3.16 13.95 -10.18
N PHE A 124 -3.82 13.91 -9.02
CA PHE A 124 -4.37 12.65 -8.48
C PHE A 124 -5.51 12.10 -9.34
N ILE A 125 -6.38 12.95 -9.88
CA ILE A 125 -7.43 12.52 -10.83
C ILE A 125 -6.82 11.94 -12.10
N ALA A 126 -5.85 12.64 -12.69
CA ALA A 126 -5.16 12.19 -13.90
C ALA A 126 -4.43 10.85 -13.65
N ASN A 127 -3.71 10.72 -12.53
CA ASN A 127 -3.03 9.48 -12.19
C ASN A 127 -4.02 8.33 -11.93
N SER A 128 -5.20 8.63 -11.36
CA SER A 128 -6.29 7.65 -11.22
C SER A 128 -6.78 7.15 -12.58
N ALA A 129 -6.99 8.05 -13.54
CA ALA A 129 -7.38 7.68 -14.90
C ALA A 129 -6.32 6.80 -15.58
N VAL A 130 -5.04 7.14 -15.44
CA VAL A 130 -3.93 6.31 -15.96
C VAL A 130 -3.92 4.92 -15.31
N CYS A 131 -4.03 4.84 -13.98
CA CYS A 131 -4.07 3.55 -13.28
C CYS A 131 -5.26 2.70 -13.73
N LEU A 132 -6.44 3.31 -13.93
CA LEU A 132 -7.64 2.63 -14.41
C LEU A 132 -7.48 2.11 -15.84
N LEU A 133 -6.91 2.92 -16.75
CA LEU A 133 -6.60 2.49 -18.11
C LEU A 133 -5.61 1.33 -18.13
N LEU A 134 -4.54 1.41 -17.32
CA LEU A 134 -3.57 0.33 -17.19
C LEU A 134 -4.18 -0.93 -16.56
N LEU A 135 -5.19 -0.81 -15.69
CA LEU A 135 -5.95 -1.96 -15.16
C LEU A 135 -6.83 -2.62 -16.22
N PHE A 136 -7.52 -1.86 -17.08
CA PHE A 136 -8.27 -2.43 -18.20
C PHE A 136 -7.38 -3.22 -19.16
N VAL A 137 -6.14 -2.79 -19.28
CA VAL A 137 -5.14 -3.34 -20.18
C VAL A 137 -4.40 -4.54 -19.58
N ASN A 138 -3.94 -4.44 -18.34
CA ASN A 138 -3.21 -5.51 -17.62
C ASN A 138 -4.16 -6.59 -17.07
N GLY A 139 -5.43 -6.25 -16.89
CA GLY A 139 -6.43 -7.07 -16.22
C GLY A 139 -6.58 -6.72 -14.74
N TRP A 140 -7.76 -6.98 -14.19
CA TRP A 140 -8.04 -6.77 -12.77
C TRP A 140 -7.44 -7.90 -11.92
N PRO A 141 -7.06 -7.63 -10.66
CA PRO A 141 -6.61 -8.68 -9.74
C PRO A 141 -7.69 -9.77 -9.64
N LYS A 142 -7.33 -11.01 -9.99
CA LYS A 142 -8.23 -12.16 -9.84
C LYS A 142 -8.11 -12.75 -8.45
N ILE A 143 -9.24 -12.99 -7.80
CA ILE A 143 -9.32 -13.77 -6.57
C ILE A 143 -9.51 -15.22 -7.02
N GLU A 144 -8.41 -15.97 -7.13
CA GLU A 144 -8.48 -17.32 -7.70
C GLU A 144 -8.79 -18.37 -6.62
N LYS A 145 -8.21 -18.25 -5.40
CA LYS A 145 -8.54 -19.09 -4.23
C LYS A 145 -8.13 -18.38 -2.93
N PHE A 146 -8.87 -18.58 -1.84
CA PHE A 146 -8.32 -18.30 -0.50
C PHE A 146 -7.04 -19.14 -0.32
N GLY A 147 -5.94 -18.53 0.10
CA GLY A 147 -4.70 -19.26 0.35
C GLY A 147 -4.91 -20.35 1.40
N THR A 148 -5.08 -21.61 0.99
CA THR A 148 -5.29 -22.75 1.91
C THR A 148 -3.98 -23.27 2.52
N THR A 149 -2.86 -22.59 2.26
CA THR A 149 -1.49 -23.10 2.46
C THR A 149 -0.87 -22.68 3.79
N ASN A 150 -1.24 -21.53 4.37
CA ASN A 150 -0.65 -21.06 5.64
C ASN A 150 -1.69 -20.36 6.54
N ASN A 151 -2.16 -21.06 7.57
CA ASN A 151 -3.15 -20.54 8.53
C ASN A 151 -2.65 -19.28 9.25
N TRP A 152 -1.38 -19.24 9.64
CA TRP A 152 -0.78 -18.09 10.32
C TRP A 152 -0.69 -16.87 9.40
N GLY A 153 -0.39 -17.08 8.12
CA GLY A 153 -0.39 -16.04 7.09
C GLY A 153 -1.77 -15.49 6.82
N ASN A 154 -2.78 -16.35 6.83
CA ASN A 154 -4.17 -15.93 6.71
C ASN A 154 -4.60 -15.06 7.88
N ILE A 155 -4.31 -15.50 9.12
CA ILE A 155 -4.60 -14.72 10.33
C ILE A 155 -3.87 -13.39 10.29
N PHE A 156 -2.56 -13.40 10.00
CA PHE A 156 -1.75 -12.19 9.90
C PHE A 156 -2.33 -11.20 8.88
N CYS A 157 -2.56 -11.63 7.64
CA CYS A 157 -3.02 -10.74 6.58
C CYS A 157 -4.44 -10.20 6.82
N GLN A 158 -5.35 -11.00 7.39
CA GLN A 158 -6.68 -10.52 7.74
C GLN A 158 -6.64 -9.48 8.86
N LEU A 159 -5.87 -9.75 9.93
CA LEU A 159 -5.68 -8.80 11.02
C LEU A 159 -4.97 -7.52 10.52
N ASP A 160 -3.97 -7.64 9.65
CA ASP A 160 -3.28 -6.49 9.06
C ASP A 160 -4.23 -5.63 8.23
N SER A 161 -5.03 -6.25 7.34
CA SER A 161 -6.02 -5.53 6.54
C SER A 161 -7.08 -4.87 7.43
N ALA A 162 -7.57 -5.57 8.48
CA ALA A 162 -8.52 -4.99 9.42
C ALA A 162 -7.92 -3.80 10.18
N MET A 163 -6.69 -3.90 10.67
CA MET A 163 -6.00 -2.81 11.35
C MET A 163 -5.77 -1.61 10.44
N ALA A 164 -5.33 -1.84 9.19
CA ALA A 164 -5.18 -0.78 8.20
C ALA A 164 -6.49 -0.05 7.93
N ILE A 165 -7.61 -0.79 7.83
CA ILE A 165 -8.93 -0.21 7.64
C ILE A 165 -9.38 0.58 8.87
N LEU A 166 -9.29 0.01 10.08
CA LEU A 166 -9.76 0.64 11.31
C LEU A 166 -8.97 1.91 11.65
N ILE A 167 -7.63 1.84 11.60
CA ILE A 167 -6.76 3.00 11.82
C ILE A 167 -6.97 4.02 10.70
N GLY A 168 -7.04 3.58 9.45
CA GLY A 168 -7.26 4.44 8.30
C GLY A 168 -8.59 5.19 8.38
N PHE A 169 -9.66 4.51 8.76
CA PHE A 169 -10.97 5.10 8.98
C PHE A 169 -10.94 6.16 10.08
N GLY A 170 -10.35 5.84 11.24
CA GLY A 170 -10.22 6.80 12.34
C GLY A 170 -9.51 8.09 11.91
N TRP A 171 -8.40 7.97 11.18
CA TRP A 171 -7.65 9.13 10.68
C TRP A 171 -8.34 9.88 9.53
N ALA A 172 -9.08 9.18 8.66
CA ALA A 172 -9.80 9.80 7.54
C ALA A 172 -11.01 10.63 8.00
N PHE A 173 -11.69 10.20 9.07
CA PHE A 173 -12.94 10.83 9.51
C PHE A 173 -12.81 11.65 10.80
N ALA A 174 -11.90 11.27 11.71
CA ALA A 174 -11.81 11.87 13.04
C ALA A 174 -10.37 12.18 13.49
N PRO A 175 -9.51 12.79 12.64
CA PRO A 175 -8.10 13.02 13.00
C PRO A 175 -7.94 13.97 14.19
N LEU A 176 -8.76 15.03 14.29
CA LEU A 176 -8.69 15.97 15.42
C LEU A 176 -9.12 15.32 16.74
N TRP A 177 -10.09 14.40 16.67
CA TRP A 177 -10.50 13.61 17.84
C TRP A 177 -9.39 12.66 18.29
N LEU A 178 -8.72 11.98 17.35
CA LEU A 178 -7.58 11.13 17.66
C LEU A 178 -6.45 11.93 18.32
N LEU A 179 -6.16 13.13 17.83
CA LEU A 179 -5.13 14.01 18.39
C LEU A 179 -5.57 14.68 19.71
N ARG A 180 -6.86 14.65 20.05
CA ARG A 180 -7.39 15.32 21.23
C ARG A 180 -6.72 14.80 22.49
N ASN A 181 -6.26 15.72 23.33
CA ASN A 181 -5.50 15.45 24.55
C ASN A 181 -4.13 14.77 24.31
N GLN A 182 -3.74 14.46 23.08
CA GLN A 182 -2.38 13.99 22.77
C GLN A 182 -1.44 15.16 22.51
N VAL A 183 -1.95 16.24 21.93
CA VAL A 183 -1.17 17.43 21.57
C VAL A 183 -1.41 18.59 22.55
N LEU A 184 -0.43 19.48 22.63
CA LEU A 184 -0.46 20.71 23.44
C LEU A 184 -0.66 21.98 22.60
N VAL A 185 -0.65 21.84 21.28
CA VAL A 185 -0.93 22.93 20.34
C VAL A 185 -2.42 23.01 20.01
N GLN A 186 -2.86 24.19 19.58
CA GLN A 186 -4.22 24.36 19.08
C GLN A 186 -4.37 23.67 17.72
N LEU A 187 -5.22 22.65 17.69
CA LEU A 187 -5.60 21.95 16.47
C LEU A 187 -6.53 22.79 15.61
N ASP A 188 -6.37 22.67 14.30
CA ASP A 188 -7.13 23.40 13.28
C ASP A 188 -7.27 22.55 12.00
N PRO A 189 -7.98 23.04 10.97
CA PRO A 189 -8.20 22.28 9.75
C PRO A 189 -6.94 21.85 8.97
N SER A 190 -5.79 22.51 9.11
CA SER A 190 -4.55 22.03 8.44
C SER A 190 -4.00 20.76 9.09
N HIS A 191 -4.16 20.60 10.41
CA HIS A 191 -3.88 19.33 11.08
C HIS A 191 -4.85 18.23 10.63
N GLN A 192 -6.13 18.58 10.49
CA GLN A 192 -7.15 17.66 9.99
C GLN A 192 -6.78 17.18 8.60
N PHE A 193 -6.43 18.08 7.68
CA PHE A 193 -5.99 17.75 6.33
C PHE A 193 -4.85 16.71 6.34
N CYS A 194 -3.75 16.95 7.06
CA CYS A 194 -2.66 15.98 7.15
C CYS A 194 -3.12 14.63 7.73
N GLY A 195 -3.94 14.66 8.78
CA GLY A 195 -4.50 13.44 9.38
C GLY A 195 -5.36 12.65 8.39
N GLN A 196 -6.17 13.32 7.58
CA GLN A 196 -7.01 12.66 6.57
C GLN A 196 -6.18 11.99 5.48
N ILE A 197 -5.06 12.59 5.08
CA ILE A 197 -4.11 11.97 4.14
C ILE A 197 -3.49 10.70 4.74
N ILE A 198 -3.08 10.72 6.01
CA ILE A 198 -2.63 9.49 6.71
C ILE A 198 -3.72 8.42 6.68
N GLY A 199 -4.98 8.82 6.90
CA GLY A 199 -6.14 7.95 6.92
C GLY A 199 -6.37 7.24 5.59
N VAL A 200 -6.42 7.99 4.49
CA VAL A 200 -6.66 7.41 3.16
C VAL A 200 -5.50 6.55 2.68
N ASN A 201 -4.26 6.88 3.05
CA ASN A 201 -3.09 6.05 2.80
C ASN A 201 -3.16 4.72 3.56
N PHE A 202 -3.64 4.71 4.80
CA PHE A 202 -3.85 3.46 5.54
C PHE A 202 -4.99 2.65 4.95
N LEU A 203 -6.12 3.30 4.66
CA LEU A 203 -7.29 2.68 4.03
C LEU A 203 -6.91 1.99 2.73
N SER A 204 -6.09 2.60 1.87
CA SER A 204 -5.65 1.98 0.61
C SER A 204 -4.60 0.89 0.82
N SER A 205 -3.76 0.99 1.86
CA SER A 205 -2.70 0.01 2.14
C SER A 205 -3.21 -1.39 2.53
N TYR A 206 -4.49 -1.56 2.87
CA TYR A 206 -5.06 -2.89 3.13
C TYR A 206 -4.89 -3.85 1.94
N MET A 207 -4.82 -3.29 0.72
CA MET A 207 -4.62 -4.01 -0.53
C MET A 207 -3.37 -4.90 -0.52
N ILE A 208 -2.33 -4.49 0.21
CA ILE A 208 -1.05 -5.20 0.30
C ILE A 208 -1.28 -6.59 0.92
N SER A 209 -1.96 -6.63 2.07
CA SER A 209 -2.25 -7.87 2.79
C SER A 209 -3.41 -8.65 2.18
N SER A 210 -4.42 -7.96 1.63
CA SER A 210 -5.52 -8.61 0.90
C SER A 210 -5.02 -9.34 -0.34
N TYR A 211 -4.03 -8.79 -1.05
CA TYR A 211 -3.38 -9.47 -2.16
C TYR A 211 -2.62 -10.72 -1.73
N ALA A 212 -1.75 -10.59 -0.71
CA ALA A 212 -1.00 -11.73 -0.18
C ALA A 212 -1.94 -12.87 0.26
N PHE A 213 -3.06 -12.53 0.90
CA PHE A 213 -4.10 -13.46 1.30
C PHE A 213 -4.81 -14.15 0.13
N ASN A 214 -5.22 -13.39 -0.89
CA ASN A 214 -5.92 -13.91 -2.06
C ASN A 214 -5.03 -14.72 -3.01
N TYR A 215 -3.71 -14.50 -2.97
CA TYR A 215 -2.77 -15.25 -3.78
C TYR A 215 -2.20 -16.47 -3.03
N GLY A 216 -2.10 -16.39 -1.70
CA GLY A 216 -1.76 -17.54 -0.84
C GLY A 216 -0.33 -18.06 -1.03
N CYS A 217 0.58 -17.25 -1.57
CA CYS A 217 1.97 -17.65 -1.72
C CYS A 217 2.87 -17.06 -0.63
N ARG A 218 3.88 -17.83 -0.24
CA ARG A 218 4.86 -17.47 0.80
C ARG A 218 5.58 -16.16 0.51
N GLU A 219 5.94 -15.90 -0.75
CA GLU A 219 6.58 -14.62 -1.14
C GLU A 219 5.64 -13.43 -1.01
N GLY A 220 4.35 -13.60 -1.30
CA GLY A 220 3.32 -12.59 -1.07
C GLY A 220 3.18 -12.27 0.42
N PHE A 221 3.13 -13.29 1.26
CA PHE A 221 3.08 -13.12 2.72
C PHE A 221 4.34 -12.44 3.27
N LYS A 222 5.54 -12.83 2.81
CA LYS A 222 6.79 -12.17 3.18
C LYS A 222 6.77 -10.69 2.78
N LEU A 223 6.38 -10.39 1.54
CA LEU A 223 6.34 -9.04 1.02
C LEU A 223 5.34 -8.16 1.79
N ALA A 224 4.17 -8.68 2.14
CA ALA A 224 3.19 -7.97 2.95
C ALA A 224 3.72 -7.66 4.35
N ALA A 225 4.29 -8.66 5.03
CA ALA A 225 4.88 -8.50 6.36
C ALA A 225 6.04 -7.50 6.38
N GLU A 226 6.96 -7.57 5.41
CA GLU A 226 8.09 -6.65 5.28
C GLU A 226 7.63 -5.23 4.98
N THR A 227 6.65 -5.07 4.08
CA THR A 227 6.12 -3.75 3.72
C THR A 227 5.43 -3.11 4.92
N ARG A 228 4.62 -3.87 5.67
CA ARG A 228 3.99 -3.36 6.89
C ARG A 228 5.02 -3.02 7.94
N ALA A 229 5.96 -3.93 8.24
CA ALA A 229 7.01 -3.68 9.21
C ALA A 229 7.78 -2.39 8.88
N PHE A 230 8.19 -2.21 7.62
CA PHE A 230 8.89 -1.01 7.18
C PHE A 230 8.03 0.26 7.36
N MET A 231 6.77 0.24 6.91
CA MET A 231 5.84 1.36 7.07
C MET A 231 5.71 1.78 8.53
N ILE A 232 5.43 0.82 9.42
CA ILE A 232 5.12 1.11 10.81
C ILE A 232 6.38 1.43 11.62
N VAL A 233 7.54 0.85 11.30
CA VAL A 233 8.81 1.25 11.90
C VAL A 233 9.13 2.71 11.56
N CYS A 234 9.00 3.13 10.30
CA CYS A 234 9.21 4.53 9.92
C CYS A 234 8.21 5.49 10.60
N ILE A 235 6.93 5.09 10.74
CA ILE A 235 5.94 5.85 11.50
C ILE A 235 6.35 5.95 12.98
N ASN A 236 6.77 4.86 13.62
CA ASN A 236 7.26 4.89 15.00
C ASN A 236 8.48 5.81 15.16
N LEU A 237 9.42 5.79 14.22
CA LEU A 237 10.56 6.72 14.21
C LEU A 237 10.05 8.17 14.19
N ALA A 238 9.08 8.49 13.33
CA ALA A 238 8.46 9.81 13.31
C ALA A 238 7.72 10.16 14.62
N GLN A 239 7.06 9.18 15.26
CA GLN A 239 6.37 9.38 16.53
C GLN A 239 7.37 9.67 17.66
N PHE A 240 8.41 8.84 17.83
CA PHE A 240 9.45 9.05 18.82
C PHE A 240 10.19 10.35 18.60
N TRP A 241 10.58 10.64 17.36
CA TRP A 241 11.21 11.91 17.01
C TRP A 241 10.35 13.08 17.47
N SER A 242 9.06 13.04 17.17
CA SER A 242 8.15 14.13 17.54
C SER A 242 7.96 14.27 19.04
N GLN A 243 7.90 13.17 19.78
CA GLN A 243 7.77 13.20 21.23
C GLN A 243 8.99 13.86 21.89
N PHE A 244 10.20 13.52 21.45
CA PHE A 244 11.41 13.97 22.10
C PHE A 244 11.88 15.33 21.61
N ILE A 245 11.85 15.55 20.28
CA ILE A 245 12.36 16.80 19.69
C ILE A 245 11.32 17.91 19.75
N TYR A 246 10.03 17.59 19.64
CA TYR A 246 8.94 18.56 19.73
C TYR A 246 8.12 18.36 21.01
N HIS A 247 8.78 18.00 22.11
CA HIS A 247 8.13 17.70 23.38
C HIS A 247 7.16 18.80 23.86
N ALA A 248 7.47 20.07 23.58
CA ALA A 248 6.58 21.19 23.91
C ALA A 248 5.21 21.15 23.20
N HIS A 249 5.08 20.40 22.10
CA HIS A 249 3.86 20.27 21.31
C HIS A 249 3.07 18.98 21.60
N TRP A 250 3.64 18.06 22.39
CA TRP A 250 3.09 16.74 22.64
C TRP A 250 2.96 16.46 24.15
N SER A 251 1.85 15.87 24.54
CA SER A 251 1.66 15.35 25.89
C SER A 251 2.15 13.90 26.00
N ASN A 252 2.31 13.40 27.23
CA ASN A 252 2.63 11.99 27.46
C ASN A 252 1.53 11.03 26.99
N LYS A 253 0.31 11.49 26.72
CA LYS A 253 -0.78 10.65 26.19
C LYS A 253 -0.51 10.17 24.76
N HIS A 254 0.39 10.83 24.03
CA HIS A 254 0.85 10.39 22.71
C HIS A 254 1.49 8.99 22.73
N MET A 255 2.02 8.56 23.89
CA MET A 255 2.56 7.21 24.09
C MET A 255 1.54 6.10 23.80
N ALA A 256 0.24 6.37 23.95
CA ALA A 256 -0.80 5.41 23.59
C ALA A 256 -0.75 5.09 22.08
N GLY A 257 -0.64 6.11 21.23
CA GLY A 257 -0.47 5.93 19.78
C GLY A 257 0.81 5.14 19.45
N ILE A 258 1.92 5.52 20.09
CA ILE A 258 3.22 4.84 19.93
C ILE A 258 3.09 3.36 20.28
N SER A 259 2.41 3.02 21.38
CA SER A 259 2.23 1.63 21.80
C SER A 259 1.44 0.79 20.79
N VAL A 260 0.42 1.37 20.14
CA VAL A 260 -0.38 0.69 19.11
C VAL A 260 0.49 0.40 17.89
N PHE A 261 1.27 1.37 17.43
CA PHE A 261 2.15 1.18 16.28
C PHE A 261 3.33 0.25 16.58
N ILE A 262 3.91 0.30 17.79
CA ILE A 262 4.92 -0.70 18.20
C ILE A 262 4.32 -2.10 18.16
N THR A 263 3.14 -2.31 18.74
CA THR A 263 2.48 -3.62 18.74
C THR A 263 2.28 -4.15 17.32
N TRP A 264 1.81 -3.30 16.41
CA TRP A 264 1.58 -3.68 15.02
C TRP A 264 2.88 -3.98 14.26
N ALA A 265 3.94 -3.20 14.49
CA ALA A 265 5.27 -3.49 13.96
C ALA A 265 5.82 -4.82 14.50
N SER A 266 5.72 -5.07 15.80
CA SER A 266 6.16 -6.30 16.44
C SER A 266 5.46 -7.52 15.85
N ILE A 267 4.15 -7.49 15.66
CA ILE A 267 3.40 -8.59 15.02
C ILE A 267 3.93 -8.86 13.60
N SER A 268 4.17 -7.81 12.81
CA SER A 268 4.70 -7.93 11.45
C SER A 268 6.11 -8.52 11.41
N ILE A 269 6.98 -8.08 12.33
CA ILE A 269 8.35 -8.58 12.46
C ILE A 269 8.36 -10.04 12.94
N ILE A 270 7.57 -10.37 13.97
CA ILE A 270 7.45 -11.74 14.49
C ILE A 270 6.95 -12.68 13.39
N TYR A 271 5.93 -12.29 12.64
CA TYR A 271 5.44 -13.10 11.52
C TYR A 271 6.51 -13.27 10.43
N ARG A 272 7.27 -12.21 10.12
CA ARG A 272 8.39 -12.31 9.18
C ARG A 272 9.49 -13.26 9.65
N ILE A 273 9.80 -13.26 10.95
CA ILE A 273 10.76 -14.17 11.58
C ILE A 273 10.23 -15.61 11.55
N TYR A 274 8.95 -15.82 11.86
CA TYR A 274 8.29 -17.13 11.72
C TYR A 274 8.44 -17.65 10.28
N LEU A 275 8.19 -16.81 9.28
CA LEU A 275 8.42 -17.19 7.88
C LEU A 275 9.88 -17.50 7.58
N LEU A 276 10.89 -16.91 8.25
CA LEU A 276 12.29 -17.33 8.06
C LEU A 276 12.52 -18.76 8.56
N PHE A 277 11.97 -19.09 9.72
CA PHE A 277 12.22 -20.37 10.39
C PHE A 277 11.32 -21.54 9.93
N ALA A 278 10.13 -21.25 9.38
CA ALA A 278 9.18 -22.29 8.97
C ALA A 278 9.65 -23.20 7.81
N GLY A 279 10.85 -22.98 7.24
CA GLY A 279 11.38 -23.78 6.12
C GLY A 279 10.51 -23.73 4.85
N GLU A 280 10.95 -24.36 3.76
CA GLU A 280 10.12 -24.57 2.56
C GLU A 280 9.13 -25.75 2.70
N ASN A 281 9.14 -26.42 3.86
CA ASN A 281 8.46 -27.70 4.11
C ASN A 281 6.95 -27.60 4.41
N GLU A 282 6.36 -26.40 4.47
CA GLU A 282 4.90 -26.28 4.36
C GLU A 282 4.51 -26.52 2.91
N ASN A 283 4.33 -27.80 2.57
CA ASN A 283 3.89 -28.38 1.29
C ASN A 283 3.22 -27.35 0.37
N VAL A 284 4.01 -26.77 -0.54
CA VAL A 284 3.48 -26.24 -1.78
C VAL A 284 2.98 -27.45 -2.56
N PRO A 285 1.67 -27.65 -2.79
CA PRO A 285 1.24 -28.63 -3.77
C PRO A 285 1.89 -28.19 -5.07
N ASN A 286 2.68 -29.08 -5.68
CA ASN A 286 3.28 -28.86 -6.99
C ASN A 286 2.26 -28.15 -7.86
N MET A 287 2.61 -26.93 -8.29
CA MET A 287 1.82 -26.16 -9.22
C MET A 287 1.75 -27.01 -10.49
N GLU A 288 0.68 -27.80 -10.65
CA GLU A 288 0.30 -28.32 -11.95
C GLU A 288 0.05 -27.08 -12.79
N VAL A 289 1.02 -26.76 -13.64
CA VAL A 289 0.84 -25.82 -14.75
C VAL A 289 -0.41 -26.31 -15.48
N PRO A 290 -1.50 -25.51 -15.53
CA PRO A 290 -2.71 -25.94 -16.21
C PRO A 290 -2.33 -26.29 -17.64
N ALA A 291 -2.51 -27.56 -18.01
CA ALA A 291 -2.19 -28.06 -19.34
C ALA A 291 -2.82 -27.12 -20.38
N ALA A 292 -1.98 -26.61 -21.29
CA ALA A 292 -2.46 -25.81 -22.40
C ALA A 292 -3.48 -26.65 -23.17
N ARG A 293 -4.75 -26.25 -23.16
CA ARG A 293 -5.77 -26.83 -24.04
C ARG A 293 -5.44 -26.40 -25.47
N VAL A 294 -4.70 -27.23 -26.18
CA VAL A 294 -4.55 -27.11 -27.63
C VAL A 294 -5.76 -27.79 -28.25
N VAL A 295 -6.66 -27.00 -28.84
CA VAL A 295 -7.72 -27.53 -29.70
C VAL A 295 -7.12 -27.71 -31.08
N GLN A 296 -6.80 -28.95 -31.45
CA GLN A 296 -6.50 -29.32 -32.83
C GLN A 296 -7.65 -30.21 -33.33
N ASN A 297 -8.27 -29.80 -34.45
CA ASN A 297 -9.27 -30.59 -35.19
C ASN A 297 -10.43 -31.12 -34.34
N GLY A 298 -11.10 -30.24 -33.58
CA GLY A 298 -12.35 -30.56 -32.87
C GLY A 298 -12.23 -31.58 -31.74
N THR A 299 -11.03 -31.99 -31.35
CA THR A 299 -10.80 -32.95 -30.27
C THR A 299 -9.97 -32.30 -29.16
N THR A 300 -10.45 -32.35 -27.92
CA THR A 300 -9.72 -31.81 -26.76
C THR A 300 -8.66 -32.81 -26.32
N VAL A 301 -7.38 -32.49 -26.49
CA VAL A 301 -6.26 -33.31 -26.02
C VAL A 301 -5.67 -32.67 -24.77
N LEU A 302 -5.65 -33.42 -23.65
CA LEU A 302 -4.91 -33.06 -22.44
C LEU A 302 -3.48 -33.59 -22.57
N THR A 303 -2.51 -32.71 -22.77
CA THR A 303 -1.10 -33.09 -22.73
C THR A 303 -0.56 -32.92 -21.31
N ASN A 304 -0.50 -34.01 -20.54
CA ASN A 304 0.36 -34.07 -19.35
C ASN A 304 1.78 -34.35 -19.80
N GLY A 305 2.70 -33.43 -19.50
CA GLY A 305 4.13 -33.67 -19.65
C GLY A 305 4.52 -34.86 -18.77
N ASN A 306 5.02 -35.90 -19.42
CA ASN A 306 5.52 -37.16 -18.84
C ASN A 306 4.44 -38.05 -18.21
N VAL A 307 3.69 -38.77 -19.04
CA VAL A 307 3.43 -40.23 -19.02
C VAL A 307 2.30 -40.51 -20.01
N THR A 308 2.61 -41.26 -21.07
CA THR A 308 1.63 -41.69 -22.07
C THR A 308 0.84 -42.90 -21.54
N HIS A 309 -0.32 -42.68 -20.92
CA HIS A 309 -1.26 -43.77 -20.63
C HIS A 309 -2.22 -43.97 -21.81
N TYR A 310 -2.05 -45.07 -22.55
CA TYR A 310 -3.01 -45.53 -23.55
C TYR A 310 -4.21 -46.18 -22.86
N TYR A 311 -5.36 -45.51 -22.84
CA TYR A 311 -6.62 -46.18 -22.53
C TYR A 311 -7.23 -46.76 -23.81
N LYS A 312 -7.16 -48.10 -23.92
CA LYS A 312 -7.86 -48.87 -24.96
C LYS A 312 -9.33 -48.98 -24.55
N LYS A 313 -10.21 -48.33 -25.32
CA LYS A 313 -11.67 -48.47 -25.19
C LYS A 313 -12.02 -49.95 -25.48
N ARG A 314 -12.49 -50.70 -24.49
CA ARG A 314 -13.20 -51.97 -24.73
C ARG A 314 -14.62 -51.61 -25.19
N THR A 315 -15.05 -52.34 -26.22
CA THR A 315 -16.30 -52.23 -26.97
C THR A 315 -17.54 -52.26 -26.10
#